data_AF-K9UZ02-F1
#
_entry.id   AF-K9UZ02-F1
#
_cell.length_a   1.000
_cell.length_b   1.000
_cell.length_c   1.000
_cell.angle_alpha   90.00
_cell.angle_beta   90.00
_cell.angle_gamma   90.00
#
_symmetry.space_group_name_H-M   'P 1'
#
loop_
_entity.id
_entity.type
_entity.pdbx_description
1 polymer ?
#
loop_
_entity_poly.entity_id
_entity_poly.type
_entity_poly.pdbx_seq_one_letter_code
_entity_poly.pdbx_strand_id
1 'polypeptide(L)'
;MVRQKLVIKMLVPLALMLGGCSGSSLDIEAAKNLSKIGQKADIAFEKIANDLYQSCLRTANYTPLQSSTTEGINQARVNAEKSCSEDEQREQSSLNGVNRKTNSKEASLALNNGNLIIISYLTALGQLASDDLINYDPELNSIQDSLVEIPGIQTDVVDAGTAIARFLFRVFSEQERRSTLKDAVLENDRSLRFYIDGFSEGIIKGYINGALETEEIAVDNYYRQYLGNLINTVNSSNVEGIGVVLRDKTIVELDREWKNTRLEIVEKQKIAEEYIEILKRIAKDHHEIKEIYQKDKNPSSTEIRQKVKTYVKDVDELVQRSNKFFKHNVKSKSK
;
A
#
# COMPACT_ATOMS: atom_id res chain seq x y z
N MET A 1 27.83 -11.27 74.68
CA MET A 1 27.35 -10.24 73.72
C MET A 1 26.55 -10.98 72.66
N VAL A 2 25.21 -11.00 72.70
CA VAL A 2 24.28 -9.96 72.19
C VAL A 2 24.47 -9.79 70.67
N ARG A 3 23.52 -10.04 69.75
CA ARG A 3 22.06 -10.29 69.80
C ARG A 3 21.58 -10.81 68.43
N GLN A 4 20.56 -11.67 68.44
CA GLN A 4 19.60 -11.85 67.34
C GLN A 4 18.85 -10.55 67.01
N LYS A 5 18.46 -10.38 65.74
CA LYS A 5 17.10 -10.10 65.23
C LYS A 5 17.16 -10.02 63.69
N LEU A 6 16.48 -10.90 62.96
CA LEU A 6 15.07 -10.77 62.51
C LEU A 6 14.83 -9.45 61.76
N VAL A 7 14.52 -9.54 60.46
CA VAL A 7 13.20 -9.22 59.88
C VAL A 7 13.21 -9.60 58.38
N ILE A 8 12.56 -10.73 58.09
CA ILE A 8 11.73 -10.93 56.89
C ILE A 8 10.67 -9.83 56.91
N LYS A 9 10.59 -8.99 55.87
CA LYS A 9 9.51 -8.05 55.44
C LYS A 9 10.17 -6.96 54.56
N MET A 10 9.75 -6.61 53.36
CA MET A 10 8.44 -6.74 52.72
C MET A 10 8.58 -6.88 51.19
N LEU A 11 7.78 -7.79 50.64
CA LEU A 11 6.95 -7.63 49.46
C LEU A 11 7.54 -6.90 48.23
N VAL A 12 8.00 -7.68 47.25
CA VAL A 12 7.47 -7.53 45.88
C VAL A 12 7.07 -8.91 45.33
N PRO A 13 5.93 -9.47 45.76
CA PRO A 13 5.07 -10.26 44.91
C PRO A 13 3.93 -9.35 44.46
N LEU A 14 4.19 -8.55 43.43
CA LEU A 14 3.17 -8.20 42.44
C LEU A 14 3.56 -9.01 41.19
N ALA A 15 3.35 -10.34 41.17
CA ALA A 15 2.06 -10.92 40.81
C ALA A 15 1.47 -10.16 39.61
N LEU A 16 1.51 -10.73 38.40
CA LEU A 16 0.36 -11.50 37.87
C LEU A 16 -0.97 -10.71 37.84
N MET A 17 -0.87 -9.37 37.83
CA MET A 17 -1.95 -8.42 37.63
C MET A 17 -1.68 -7.84 36.24
N LEU A 18 -2.25 -8.34 35.14
CA LEU A 18 -3.66 -8.61 34.96
C LEU A 18 -3.86 -9.73 33.92
N GLY A 19 -4.47 -10.83 34.35
CA GLY A 19 -5.17 -11.77 33.45
C GLY A 19 -4.52 -13.13 33.23
N GLY A 20 -4.27 -13.91 34.29
CA GLY A 20 -4.28 -15.37 34.27
C GLY A 20 -3.23 -16.10 33.39
N CYS A 21 -2.60 -17.12 33.97
CA CYS A 21 -2.04 -18.25 33.22
C CYS A 21 -3.11 -19.09 32.48
N SER A 22 -4.18 -18.45 32.04
CA SER A 22 -5.10 -18.90 31.01
C SER A 22 -4.93 -17.94 29.85
N GLY A 23 -3.75 -17.95 29.21
CA GLY A 23 -3.70 -17.60 27.80
C GLY A 23 -4.66 -18.56 27.11
N SER A 24 -5.93 -18.19 27.06
CA SER A 24 -6.90 -18.96 26.31
C SER A 24 -6.35 -19.02 24.90
N SER A 25 -6.33 -20.20 24.28
CA SER A 25 -5.83 -20.39 22.91
C SER A 25 -6.34 -19.30 21.95
N LEU A 26 -7.52 -18.74 22.25
CA LEU A 26 -8.23 -17.70 21.55
C LEU A 26 -7.58 -16.30 21.58
N ASP A 27 -6.86 -15.90 22.63
CA ASP A 27 -6.22 -14.57 22.68
C ASP A 27 -4.88 -14.58 21.92
N ILE A 28 -4.15 -15.69 22.03
CA ILE A 28 -2.98 -16.01 21.19
C ILE A 28 -3.41 -16.10 19.72
N GLU A 29 -4.59 -16.65 19.44
CA GLU A 29 -5.15 -16.71 18.08
C GLU A 29 -5.45 -15.31 17.52
N ALA A 30 -5.99 -14.39 18.33
CA ALA A 30 -6.22 -13.00 17.93
C ALA A 30 -4.91 -12.30 17.54
N ALA A 31 -3.89 -12.45 18.38
CA ALA A 31 -2.55 -11.92 18.16
C ALA A 31 -1.90 -12.48 16.87
N LYS A 32 -1.98 -13.80 16.67
CA LYS A 32 -1.54 -14.46 15.42
C LYS A 32 -2.31 -13.97 14.21
N ASN A 33 -3.60 -13.72 14.34
CA ASN A 33 -4.42 -13.20 13.26
C ASN A 33 -4.07 -11.74 12.91
N LEU A 34 -3.60 -10.92 13.87
CA LEU A 34 -3.10 -9.58 13.60
C LEU A 34 -1.85 -9.61 12.69
N SER A 35 -0.91 -10.51 12.98
CA SER A 35 0.25 -10.71 12.11
C SER A 35 -0.17 -11.23 10.72
N LYS A 36 -1.14 -12.15 10.65
CA LYS A 36 -1.69 -12.63 9.36
C LYS A 36 -2.38 -11.54 8.56
N ILE A 37 -3.05 -10.58 9.21
CA ILE A 37 -3.65 -9.41 8.54
C ILE A 37 -2.54 -8.63 7.84
N GLY A 38 -1.43 -8.33 8.53
CA GLY A 38 -0.29 -7.66 7.92
C GLY A 38 0.23 -8.39 6.68
N GLN A 39 0.48 -9.70 6.79
CA GLN A 39 0.97 -10.51 5.66
C GLN A 39 -0.01 -10.59 4.48
N LYS A 40 -1.32 -10.69 4.74
CA LYS A 40 -2.32 -10.72 3.68
C LYS A 40 -2.54 -9.34 3.05
N ALA A 41 -2.50 -8.29 3.85
CA ALA A 41 -2.58 -6.92 3.38
C ALA A 41 -1.40 -6.61 2.46
N ASP A 42 -0.22 -7.17 2.73
CA ASP A 42 0.95 -7.08 1.86
C ASP A 42 0.67 -7.57 0.44
N ILE A 43 0.04 -8.75 0.30
CA ILE A 43 -0.27 -9.34 -1.01
C ILE A 43 -1.18 -8.42 -1.85
N ALA A 44 -2.18 -7.79 -1.21
CA ALA A 44 -3.06 -6.86 -1.90
C ALA A 44 -2.34 -5.55 -2.23
N PHE A 45 -1.56 -5.02 -1.29
CA PHE A 45 -0.87 -3.75 -1.45
C PHE A 45 0.28 -3.83 -2.46
N GLU A 46 1.05 -4.91 -2.47
CA GLU A 46 2.12 -5.13 -3.45
C GLU A 46 1.58 -5.00 -4.88
N LYS A 47 0.35 -5.47 -5.11
CA LYS A 47 -0.33 -5.31 -6.41
C LYS A 47 -0.67 -3.85 -6.71
N ILE A 48 -1.18 -3.11 -5.72
CA ILE A 48 -1.48 -1.67 -5.85
C ILE A 48 -0.18 -0.91 -6.18
N ALA A 49 0.87 -1.10 -5.39
CA ALA A 49 2.15 -0.43 -5.56
C ALA A 49 2.79 -0.79 -6.89
N ASN A 50 2.84 -2.07 -7.26
CA ASN A 50 3.38 -2.51 -8.55
C ASN A 50 2.56 -1.95 -9.72
N ASP A 51 1.24 -1.83 -9.58
CA ASP A 51 0.39 -1.30 -10.65
C ASP A 51 0.60 0.20 -10.90
N LEU A 52 1.18 0.96 -9.98
CA LEU A 52 1.60 2.34 -10.27
C LEU A 52 2.57 2.38 -11.46
N TYR A 53 3.59 1.52 -11.44
CA TYR A 53 4.52 1.42 -12.55
C TYR A 53 3.87 0.79 -13.79
N GLN A 54 3.07 -0.26 -13.62
CA GLN A 54 2.40 -0.91 -14.76
C GLN A 54 1.38 -0.02 -15.45
N SER A 55 0.70 0.85 -14.71
CA SER A 55 -0.23 1.85 -15.23
C SER A 55 0.49 2.85 -16.12
N CYS A 56 1.71 3.26 -15.75
CA CYS A 56 2.57 4.06 -16.62
C CYS A 56 2.90 3.32 -17.93
N LEU A 57 3.29 2.03 -17.84
CA LEU A 57 3.58 1.22 -19.04
C LEU A 57 2.34 1.04 -19.94
N ARG A 58 1.15 0.84 -19.36
CA ARG A 58 -0.10 0.78 -20.13
C ARG A 58 -0.42 2.12 -20.78
N THR A 59 -0.26 3.23 -20.06
CA THR A 59 -0.39 4.59 -20.59
C THR A 59 0.51 4.82 -21.79
N ALA A 60 1.78 4.39 -21.73
CA ALA A 60 2.72 4.50 -22.84
C ALA A 60 2.23 3.75 -24.10
N ASN A 61 1.55 2.61 -23.94
CA ASN A 61 0.95 1.85 -25.04
C ASN A 61 -0.23 2.58 -25.70
N TYR A 62 -0.91 3.46 -24.97
CA TYR A 62 -1.98 4.32 -25.48
C TYR A 62 -1.48 5.62 -26.10
N THR A 63 -0.16 5.81 -26.26
CA THR A 63 0.41 6.98 -26.94
C THR A 63 -0.23 7.15 -28.34
N PRO A 64 -0.82 8.34 -28.64
CA PRO A 64 -1.48 8.63 -29.91
C PRO A 64 -0.61 8.37 -31.14
N LEU A 65 -1.24 7.92 -32.23
CA LEU A 65 -0.60 7.66 -33.52
C LEU A 65 -0.31 8.98 -34.27
N GLN A 66 0.65 9.77 -33.79
CA GLN A 66 1.02 11.05 -34.41
C GLN A 66 1.95 10.89 -35.63
N SER A 67 2.58 9.72 -35.79
CA SER A 67 3.37 9.39 -36.99
C SER A 67 2.52 8.59 -37.98
N SER A 68 2.72 8.86 -39.27
CA SER A 68 2.15 8.07 -40.37
C SER A 68 2.90 6.75 -40.61
N THR A 69 4.02 6.52 -39.92
CA THR A 69 4.85 5.32 -40.06
C THR A 69 4.80 4.47 -38.79
N THR A 70 4.77 3.15 -38.97
CA THR A 70 4.85 2.19 -37.86
C THR A 70 6.12 2.39 -37.02
N GLU A 71 7.24 2.75 -37.66
CA GLU A 71 8.51 3.01 -36.98
C GLU A 71 8.42 4.23 -36.05
N GLY A 72 7.85 5.35 -36.52
CA GLY A 72 7.66 6.54 -35.69
C GLY A 72 6.68 6.33 -34.53
N ILE A 73 5.60 5.55 -34.75
CA ILE A 73 4.66 5.15 -33.68
C ILE A 73 5.38 4.32 -32.62
N ASN A 74 6.14 3.30 -33.05
CA ASN A 74 6.86 2.42 -32.13
C ASN A 74 7.92 3.20 -31.34
N GLN A 75 8.64 4.13 -31.97
CA GLN A 75 9.62 4.95 -31.28
C GLN A 75 8.98 5.85 -30.22
N ALA A 76 7.82 6.46 -30.51
CA ALA A 76 7.10 7.27 -29.54
C ALA A 76 6.67 6.46 -28.31
N ARG A 77 6.17 5.24 -28.53
CA ARG A 77 5.81 4.31 -27.43
C ARG A 77 7.01 3.88 -26.61
N VAL A 78 8.12 3.51 -27.26
CA VAL A 78 9.38 3.15 -26.57
C VAL A 78 9.88 4.32 -25.73
N ASN A 79 9.83 5.55 -26.25
CA ASN A 79 10.24 6.73 -25.49
C ASN A 79 9.33 6.98 -24.29
N ALA A 80 8.01 6.79 -24.45
CA ALA A 80 7.05 6.91 -23.35
C ALA A 80 7.20 5.81 -22.30
N GLU A 81 7.54 4.57 -22.68
CA GLU A 81 7.85 3.50 -21.73
C GLU A 81 9.15 3.80 -20.97
N LYS A 82 10.15 4.36 -21.66
CA LYS A 82 11.44 4.71 -21.07
C LYS A 82 11.28 5.71 -19.93
N SER A 83 10.43 6.73 -20.10
CA SER A 83 10.17 7.74 -19.05
C SER A 83 9.44 7.18 -17.81
N CYS A 84 8.86 5.98 -17.87
CA CYS A 84 8.31 5.31 -16.69
C CYS A 84 9.39 4.79 -15.73
N SER A 85 10.62 4.59 -16.21
CA SER A 85 11.70 3.93 -15.46
C SER A 85 13.02 4.69 -15.39
N GLU A 86 13.22 5.66 -16.28
CA GLU A 86 14.39 6.53 -16.26
C GLU A 86 14.02 7.89 -15.68
N ASP A 87 14.95 8.46 -14.91
CA ASP A 87 14.84 9.85 -14.52
C ASP A 87 14.92 10.72 -15.78
N GLU A 88 13.91 11.57 -15.98
CA GLU A 88 14.08 12.70 -16.87
C GLU A 88 15.24 13.54 -16.30
N GLN A 89 16.44 13.43 -16.90
CA GLN A 89 17.53 14.35 -16.65
C GLN A 89 17.06 15.75 -17.07
N ARG A 90 16.40 16.46 -16.16
CA ARG A 90 16.27 17.91 -16.28
C ARG A 90 17.65 18.47 -15.99
N GLU A 91 18.25 19.10 -17.00
CA GLU A 91 19.51 19.82 -16.86
C GLU A 91 19.51 20.64 -15.57
N GLN A 92 20.50 20.35 -14.73
CA GLN A 92 20.76 21.03 -13.48
C GLN A 92 21.11 22.50 -13.76
N SER A 93 20.12 23.37 -13.68
CA SER A 93 20.33 24.81 -13.59
C SER A 93 19.57 25.41 -12.41
N SER A 94 19.88 24.96 -11.19
CA SER A 94 19.53 25.70 -9.97
C SER A 94 20.24 25.09 -8.77
N LEU A 95 21.13 25.88 -8.16
CA LEU A 95 21.96 25.55 -7.01
C LEU A 95 21.19 25.51 -5.67
N ASN A 96 19.86 25.41 -5.68
CA ASN A 96 19.05 25.32 -4.46
C ASN A 96 17.81 24.43 -4.69
N GLY A 97 17.77 23.27 -4.03
CA GLY A 97 16.57 22.45 -3.86
C GLY A 97 16.38 21.38 -4.93
N VAL A 98 16.59 20.13 -4.53
CA VAL A 98 16.36 18.91 -5.32
C VAL A 98 14.87 18.76 -5.64
N ASN A 99 14.41 19.30 -6.78
CA ASN A 99 13.15 18.92 -7.40
C ASN A 99 13.41 17.77 -8.39
N ARG A 100 13.89 16.62 -7.87
CA ARG A 100 13.94 15.38 -8.66
C ARG A 100 12.49 14.95 -8.86
N LYS A 101 12.06 14.82 -10.12
CA LYS A 101 10.77 14.24 -10.45
C LYS A 101 10.93 12.73 -10.37
N THR A 102 10.42 12.11 -9.31
CA THR A 102 10.45 10.66 -9.12
C THR A 102 9.76 9.95 -10.29
N ASN A 103 10.42 8.95 -10.87
CA ASN A 103 9.82 8.14 -11.93
C ASN A 103 8.83 7.10 -11.34
N SER A 104 7.93 6.56 -12.17
CA SER A 104 6.89 5.64 -11.70
C SER A 104 7.43 4.34 -11.10
N LYS A 105 8.61 3.89 -11.51
CA LYS A 105 9.26 2.71 -10.92
C LYS A 105 9.76 2.99 -9.51
N GLU A 106 10.42 4.12 -9.28
CA GLU A 106 10.88 4.54 -7.94
C GLU A 106 9.68 4.79 -7.01
N ALA A 107 8.64 5.49 -7.48
CA ALA A 107 7.42 5.72 -6.70
C ALA A 107 6.71 4.40 -6.32
N SER A 108 6.73 3.40 -7.21
CA SER A 108 6.19 2.06 -6.94
C SER A 108 6.95 1.35 -5.81
N LEU A 109 8.29 1.37 -5.84
CA LEU A 109 9.13 0.82 -4.78
C LEU A 109 8.92 1.57 -3.45
N ALA A 110 8.84 2.90 -3.52
CA ALA A 110 8.60 3.77 -2.38
C ALA A 110 7.27 3.44 -1.67
N LEU A 111 6.20 3.22 -2.44
CA LEU A 111 4.90 2.79 -1.90
C LEU A 111 5.01 1.44 -1.19
N ASN A 112 5.67 0.45 -1.79
CA ASN A 112 5.91 -0.86 -1.15
C ASN A 112 6.63 -0.70 0.19
N ASN A 113 7.73 0.06 0.21
CA ASN A 113 8.49 0.33 1.43
C ASN A 113 7.65 1.05 2.49
N GLY A 114 6.78 1.97 2.07
CA GLY A 114 5.87 2.64 2.99
C GLY A 114 4.84 1.70 3.63
N ASN A 115 4.30 0.75 2.88
CA ASN A 115 3.38 -0.26 3.44
C ASN A 115 4.09 -1.25 4.37
N LEU A 116 5.35 -1.60 4.08
CA LEU A 116 6.15 -2.46 4.95
C LEU A 116 6.29 -1.92 6.38
N ILE A 117 6.30 -0.60 6.59
CA ILE A 117 6.28 0.00 7.94
C ILE A 117 5.01 -0.42 8.69
N ILE A 118 3.84 -0.31 8.04
CA ILE A 118 2.55 -0.61 8.65
C ILE A 118 2.48 -2.09 8.97
N ILE A 119 2.87 -2.95 8.03
CA ILE A 119 2.84 -4.41 8.21
C ILE A 119 3.79 -4.82 9.34
N SER A 120 5.00 -4.27 9.36
CA SER A 120 5.98 -4.55 10.40
C SER A 120 5.47 -4.10 11.77
N TYR A 121 4.83 -2.93 11.85
CA TYR A 121 4.17 -2.46 13.06
C TYR A 121 3.08 -3.40 13.55
N LEU A 122 2.14 -3.78 12.68
CA LEU A 122 1.04 -4.70 13.03
C LEU A 122 1.56 -6.09 13.41
N THR A 123 2.64 -6.53 12.76
CA THR A 123 3.30 -7.81 13.04
C THR A 123 3.98 -7.77 14.41
N ALA A 124 4.72 -6.70 14.73
CA ALA A 124 5.35 -6.51 16.03
C ALA A 124 4.30 -6.45 17.14
N LEU A 125 3.18 -5.74 16.94
CA LEU A 125 2.07 -5.75 17.91
C LEU A 125 1.48 -7.15 18.10
N GLY A 126 1.32 -7.90 17.01
CA GLY A 126 0.83 -9.29 17.06
C GLY A 126 1.79 -10.21 17.83
N GLN A 127 3.09 -10.09 17.60
CA GLN A 127 4.11 -10.91 18.28
C GLN A 127 4.26 -10.53 19.76
N LEU A 128 4.24 -9.22 20.09
CA LEU A 128 4.21 -8.73 21.47
C LEU A 128 2.98 -9.24 22.22
N ALA A 129 1.84 -9.39 21.53
CA ALA A 129 0.62 -9.94 22.11
C ALA A 129 0.63 -11.47 22.26
N SER A 130 1.42 -12.21 21.46
CA SER A 130 1.50 -13.68 21.51
C SER A 130 2.67 -14.24 22.32
N ASP A 131 3.51 -13.39 22.92
CA ASP A 131 4.77 -13.75 23.61
C ASP A 131 5.82 -14.48 22.71
N ASP A 132 5.65 -14.39 21.39
CA ASP A 132 6.55 -14.99 20.41
C ASP A 132 7.86 -14.19 20.26
N LEU A 133 8.92 -14.84 19.79
CA LEU A 133 10.17 -14.17 19.46
C LEU A 133 9.99 -13.32 18.20
N ILE A 134 10.50 -12.09 18.29
CA ILE A 134 10.33 -11.06 17.28
C ILE A 134 11.58 -11.05 16.40
N ASN A 135 11.46 -11.27 15.09
CA ASN A 135 12.58 -11.27 14.15
C ASN A 135 12.62 -9.95 13.37
N TYR A 136 13.77 -9.27 13.40
CA TYR A 136 14.00 -8.02 12.68
C TYR A 136 14.19 -8.26 11.18
N ASP A 137 13.53 -7.45 10.36
CA ASP A 137 13.84 -7.32 8.94
C ASP A 137 14.82 -6.14 8.72
N PRO A 138 16.06 -6.39 8.25
CA PRO A 138 17.04 -5.35 7.94
C PRO A 138 16.58 -4.34 6.89
N GLU A 139 15.60 -4.68 6.04
CA GLU A 139 15.06 -3.77 5.01
C GLU A 139 14.40 -2.53 5.61
N LEU A 140 14.05 -2.55 6.91
CA LEU A 140 13.51 -1.41 7.63
C LEU A 140 14.48 -0.22 7.74
N ASN A 141 15.80 -0.44 7.63
CA ASN A 141 16.79 0.65 7.70
C ASN A 141 16.83 1.51 6.43
N SER A 142 16.40 0.97 5.27
CA SER A 142 16.37 1.70 3.99
C SER A 142 15.08 2.49 3.73
N ILE A 143 14.15 2.45 4.68
CA ILE A 143 12.80 2.98 4.47
C ILE A 143 12.75 4.51 4.48
N GLN A 144 13.54 5.17 5.33
CA GLN A 144 13.49 6.64 5.45
C GLN A 144 13.79 7.32 4.11
N ASP A 145 14.81 6.85 3.40
CA ASP A 145 15.21 7.38 2.10
C ASP A 145 14.21 7.03 0.98
N SER A 146 13.40 5.99 1.18
CA SER A 146 12.40 5.57 0.20
C SER A 146 11.10 6.38 0.32
N LEU A 147 10.72 6.83 1.52
CA LEU A 147 9.43 7.50 1.73
C LEU A 147 9.32 8.86 1.04
N VAL A 148 10.44 9.56 0.87
CA VAL A 148 10.47 10.87 0.18
C VAL A 148 10.12 10.75 -1.31
N GLU A 149 10.23 9.56 -1.88
CA GLU A 149 9.95 9.28 -3.29
C GLU A 149 8.44 8.98 -3.54
N ILE A 150 7.61 8.92 -2.50
CA ILE A 150 6.16 8.75 -2.68
C ILE A 150 5.54 10.11 -3.05
N PRO A 151 4.86 10.24 -4.21
CA PRO A 151 4.26 11.50 -4.61
C PRO A 151 3.24 12.02 -3.58
N GLY A 152 3.45 13.26 -3.13
CA GLY A 152 2.53 13.95 -2.21
C GLY A 152 2.75 13.67 -0.72
N ILE A 153 3.77 12.89 -0.36
CA ILE A 153 4.17 12.71 1.05
C ILE A 153 4.96 13.91 1.56
N GLN A 154 4.58 14.40 2.74
CA GLN A 154 5.21 15.52 3.43
C GLN A 154 6.28 15.03 4.40
N THR A 155 7.22 15.90 4.78
CA THR A 155 8.35 15.56 5.66
C THR A 155 7.90 15.07 7.04
N ASP A 156 6.80 15.59 7.57
CA ASP A 156 6.22 15.16 8.84
C ASP A 156 5.68 13.72 8.81
N VAL A 157 5.19 13.27 7.66
CA VAL A 157 4.81 11.87 7.43
C VAL A 157 6.05 10.97 7.43
N VAL A 158 7.14 11.40 6.80
CA VAL A 158 8.43 10.68 6.83
C VAL A 158 8.95 10.58 8.26
N ASP A 159 8.86 11.65 9.04
CA ASP A 159 9.24 11.65 10.45
C ASP A 159 8.38 10.70 11.28
N ALA A 160 7.06 10.66 11.02
CA ALA A 160 6.15 9.73 11.67
C ALA A 160 6.49 8.26 11.35
N GLY A 161 6.77 7.95 10.07
CA GLY A 161 7.23 6.62 9.65
C GLY A 161 8.56 6.24 10.30
N THR A 162 9.49 7.19 10.38
CA THR A 162 10.78 7.02 11.05
C THR A 162 10.61 6.74 12.55
N ALA A 163 9.67 7.40 13.21
CA ALA A 163 9.37 7.14 14.62
C ALA A 163 8.86 5.70 14.83
N ILE A 164 7.99 5.21 13.95
CA ILE A 164 7.51 3.81 13.98
C ILE A 164 8.66 2.84 13.73
N ALA A 165 9.53 3.12 12.76
CA ALA A 165 10.69 2.28 12.46
C ALA A 165 11.69 2.20 13.65
N ARG A 166 11.90 3.30 14.37
CA ARG A 166 12.73 3.30 15.59
C ARG A 166 12.10 2.47 16.71
N PHE A 167 10.78 2.59 16.90
CA PHE A 167 10.05 1.75 17.83
C PHE A 167 10.23 0.26 17.49
N LEU A 168 10.04 -0.08 16.22
CA LEU A 168 10.26 -1.42 15.70
C LEU A 168 11.67 -1.91 16.04
N PHE A 169 12.70 -1.15 15.68
CA PHE A 169 14.09 -1.49 15.99
C PHE A 169 14.32 -1.76 17.48
N ARG A 170 13.77 -0.93 18.37
CA ARG A 170 13.86 -1.13 19.83
C ARG A 170 13.19 -2.45 20.25
N VAL A 171 11.96 -2.69 19.82
CA VAL A 171 11.22 -3.92 20.13
C VAL A 171 11.95 -5.17 19.65
N PHE A 172 12.53 -5.13 18.44
CA PHE A 172 13.27 -6.25 17.88
C PHE A 172 14.64 -6.48 18.55
N SER A 173 15.34 -5.42 18.96
CA SER A 173 16.69 -5.51 19.53
C SER A 173 16.70 -5.85 21.02
N GLU A 174 15.69 -5.42 21.78
CA GLU A 174 15.69 -5.52 23.25
C GLU A 174 14.94 -6.76 23.79
N GLN A 175 14.34 -7.60 22.92
CA GLN A 175 13.56 -8.80 23.29
C GLN A 175 12.48 -8.54 24.38
N GLU A 176 11.92 -7.34 24.43
CA GLU A 176 10.93 -7.01 25.46
C GLU A 176 9.59 -7.69 25.20
N ARG A 177 8.92 -8.15 26.27
CA ARG A 177 7.95 -9.25 26.18
C ARG A 177 6.52 -9.02 26.66
N ARG A 178 6.08 -7.84 27.12
CA ARG A 178 4.62 -7.52 27.31
C ARG A 178 4.29 -6.14 27.87
N SER A 179 5.08 -5.60 28.81
CA SER A 179 4.93 -4.20 29.27
C SER A 179 4.98 -3.24 28.08
N THR A 180 5.78 -3.62 27.09
CA THR A 180 5.98 -2.98 25.80
C THR A 180 4.74 -2.88 24.95
N LEU A 181 3.68 -3.70 25.10
CA LEU A 181 2.48 -3.57 24.26
C LEU A 181 1.64 -2.34 24.64
N LYS A 182 1.40 -2.14 25.94
CA LYS A 182 0.73 -0.92 26.45
C LYS A 182 1.57 0.30 26.06
N ASP A 183 2.88 0.23 26.31
CA ASP A 183 3.80 1.34 26.03
C ASP A 183 3.89 1.62 24.52
N ALA A 184 3.95 0.59 23.67
CA ALA A 184 3.91 0.71 22.22
C ALA A 184 2.69 1.48 21.74
N VAL A 185 1.50 1.08 22.20
CA VAL A 185 0.24 1.71 21.82
C VAL A 185 0.19 3.16 22.31
N LEU A 186 0.65 3.42 23.55
CA LEU A 186 0.65 4.76 24.12
C LEU A 186 1.64 5.71 23.39
N GLU A 187 2.84 5.23 23.07
CA GLU A 187 3.91 6.02 22.47
C GLU A 187 3.71 6.24 20.96
N ASN A 188 3.20 5.24 20.23
CA ASN A 188 3.17 5.28 18.77
C ASN A 188 1.83 5.70 18.17
N ASP A 189 0.76 5.85 18.96
CA ASP A 189 -0.58 6.19 18.43
C ASP A 189 -0.57 7.43 17.54
N ARG A 190 0.11 8.50 17.98
CA ARG A 190 0.19 9.73 17.19
C ARG A 190 0.92 9.47 15.87
N SER A 191 2.10 8.86 15.93
CA SER A 191 2.93 8.58 14.76
C SER A 191 2.22 7.66 13.77
N LEU A 192 1.58 6.59 14.26
CA LEU A 192 0.82 5.66 13.43
C LEU A 192 -0.32 6.35 12.67
N ARG A 193 -1.11 7.17 13.36
CA ARG A 193 -2.23 7.89 12.74
C ARG A 193 -1.74 8.89 11.71
N PHE A 194 -0.78 9.75 12.07
CA PHE A 194 -0.19 10.71 11.14
C PHE A 194 0.42 10.02 9.92
N TYR A 195 1.11 8.89 10.14
CA TYR A 195 1.69 8.10 9.07
C TYR A 195 0.62 7.50 8.15
N ILE A 196 -0.41 6.86 8.70
CA ILE A 196 -1.50 6.25 7.92
C ILE A 196 -2.27 7.32 7.13
N ASP A 197 -2.57 8.47 7.73
CA ASP A 197 -3.26 9.57 7.05
C ASP A 197 -2.41 10.10 5.88
N GLY A 198 -1.14 10.40 6.12
CA GLY A 198 -0.21 10.85 5.08
C GLY A 198 0.03 9.82 3.98
N PHE A 199 0.28 8.56 4.34
CA PHE A 199 0.45 7.46 3.40
C PHE A 199 -0.79 7.25 2.53
N SER A 200 -1.98 7.35 3.13
CA SER A 200 -3.25 7.29 2.41
C SER A 200 -3.38 8.43 1.40
N GLU A 201 -2.97 9.66 1.76
CA GLU A 201 -2.91 10.76 0.80
C GLU A 201 -1.93 10.50 -0.35
N GLY A 202 -0.79 9.87 -0.07
CA GLY A 202 0.19 9.46 -1.08
C GLY A 202 -0.41 8.45 -2.08
N ILE A 203 -1.17 7.45 -1.60
CA ILE A 203 -1.88 6.51 -2.47
C ILE A 203 -2.94 7.26 -3.32
N ILE A 204 -3.71 8.17 -2.72
CA ILE A 204 -4.74 8.93 -3.44
C ILE A 204 -4.10 9.81 -4.53
N LYS A 205 -3.08 10.60 -4.18
CA LYS A 205 -2.47 11.56 -5.10
C LYS A 205 -1.59 10.87 -6.16
N GLY A 206 -0.76 9.90 -5.74
CA GLY A 206 0.20 9.25 -6.62
C GLY A 206 -0.41 8.16 -7.49
N TYR A 207 -1.28 7.32 -6.92
CA TYR A 207 -1.82 6.16 -7.63
C TYR A 207 -3.22 6.41 -8.20
N ILE A 208 -4.20 6.80 -7.37
CA ILE A 208 -5.60 6.93 -7.80
C ILE A 208 -5.78 8.11 -8.77
N ASN A 209 -5.47 9.33 -8.32
CA ASN A 209 -5.60 10.58 -9.09
C ASN A 209 -4.35 10.88 -9.94
N GLY A 210 -3.33 10.04 -9.86
CA GLY A 210 -2.10 10.15 -10.63
C GLY A 210 -2.08 9.12 -11.74
N ALA A 211 -1.55 7.94 -11.44
CA ALA A 211 -1.34 6.88 -12.41
C ALA A 211 -2.65 6.41 -13.08
N LEU A 212 -3.67 6.02 -12.30
CA LEU A 212 -4.91 5.46 -12.84
C LEU A 212 -5.75 6.49 -13.60
N GLU A 213 -5.84 7.73 -13.12
CA GLU A 213 -6.52 8.82 -13.83
C GLU A 213 -5.81 9.15 -15.16
N THR A 214 -4.48 9.19 -15.16
CA THR A 214 -3.69 9.38 -16.39
C THR A 214 -3.92 8.24 -17.38
N GLU A 215 -3.95 7.00 -16.90
CA GLU A 215 -4.27 5.83 -17.72
C GLU A 215 -5.68 5.91 -18.31
N GLU A 216 -6.69 6.29 -17.50
CA GLU A 216 -8.06 6.45 -17.97
C GLU A 216 -8.15 7.50 -19.08
N ILE A 217 -7.51 8.66 -18.90
CA ILE A 217 -7.47 9.73 -19.91
C ILE A 217 -6.78 9.23 -21.19
N ALA A 218 -5.67 8.48 -21.06
CA ALA A 218 -4.95 7.94 -22.21
C ALA A 218 -5.78 6.90 -22.98
N VAL A 219 -6.47 6.00 -22.27
CA VAL A 219 -7.43 5.05 -22.83
C VAL A 219 -8.53 5.79 -23.59
N ASP A 220 -9.17 6.77 -22.96
CA ASP A 220 -10.24 7.55 -23.56
C ASP A 220 -9.79 8.25 -24.84
N ASN A 221 -8.63 8.91 -24.80
CA ASN A 221 -8.08 9.59 -25.96
C ASN A 221 -7.72 8.62 -27.10
N TYR A 222 -7.09 7.50 -26.78
CA TYR A 222 -6.72 6.47 -27.76
C TYR A 222 -7.96 5.95 -28.50
N TYR A 223 -8.98 5.50 -27.78
CA TYR A 223 -10.18 4.95 -28.41
C TYR A 223 -11.01 6.00 -29.13
N ARG A 224 -11.14 7.23 -28.59
CA ARG A 224 -11.83 8.32 -29.29
C ARG A 224 -11.15 8.68 -30.60
N GLN A 225 -9.82 8.77 -30.62
CA GLN A 225 -9.07 9.06 -31.85
C GLN A 225 -9.17 7.90 -32.85
N TYR A 226 -8.99 6.66 -32.39
CA TYR A 226 -9.00 5.50 -33.28
C TYR A 226 -10.39 5.25 -33.88
N LEU A 227 -11.44 5.26 -33.06
CA LEU A 227 -12.82 5.15 -33.51
C LEU A 227 -13.24 6.35 -34.38
N GLY A 228 -12.85 7.57 -33.99
CA GLY A 228 -13.10 8.78 -34.78
C GLY A 228 -12.49 8.70 -36.18
N ASN A 229 -11.25 8.24 -36.29
CA ASN A 229 -10.58 8.05 -37.57
C ASN A 229 -11.24 6.96 -38.43
N LEU A 230 -11.65 5.84 -37.82
CA LEU A 230 -12.39 4.78 -38.52
C LEU A 230 -13.73 5.30 -39.07
N ILE A 231 -14.50 6.03 -38.26
CA ILE A 231 -15.80 6.59 -38.66
C ILE A 231 -15.62 7.65 -39.76
N ASN A 232 -14.65 8.55 -39.62
CA ASN A 232 -14.41 9.62 -40.60
C ASN A 232 -13.92 9.09 -41.95
N THR A 233 -13.03 8.09 -41.93
CA THR A 233 -12.56 7.42 -43.15
C THR A 233 -13.75 6.84 -43.92
N VAL A 234 -14.71 6.23 -43.22
CA VAL A 234 -15.91 5.64 -43.79
C VAL A 234 -16.86 6.66 -44.37
N ASN A 235 -17.13 7.76 -43.67
CA ASN A 235 -17.98 8.82 -44.21
C ASN A 235 -17.39 9.45 -45.48
N SER A 236 -16.07 9.36 -45.65
CA SER A 236 -15.35 9.84 -46.85
C SER A 236 -15.15 8.79 -47.94
N SER A 237 -15.46 7.51 -47.71
CA SER A 237 -15.24 6.44 -48.69
C SER A 237 -16.52 5.62 -48.93
N ASN A 238 -16.88 5.40 -50.21
CA ASN A 238 -18.04 4.60 -50.63
C ASN A 238 -17.80 3.10 -50.40
N VAL A 239 -17.66 2.68 -49.13
CA VAL A 239 -17.40 1.29 -48.76
C VAL A 239 -18.74 0.55 -48.66
N GLU A 240 -19.02 -0.35 -49.62
CA GLU A 240 -20.19 -1.24 -49.62
C GLU A 240 -19.79 -2.72 -49.40
N GLY A 241 -20.75 -3.56 -48.99
CA GLY A 241 -20.57 -5.01 -48.89
C GLY A 241 -19.76 -5.50 -47.68
N ILE A 242 -18.89 -6.51 -47.87
CA ILE A 242 -18.14 -7.20 -46.79
C ILE A 242 -17.28 -6.23 -45.95
N GLY A 243 -16.83 -5.12 -46.54
CA GLY A 243 -16.08 -4.08 -45.83
C GLY A 243 -16.87 -3.38 -44.71
N VAL A 244 -18.20 -3.31 -44.83
CA VAL A 244 -19.10 -2.75 -43.80
C VAL A 244 -19.22 -3.69 -42.60
N VAL A 245 -19.40 -5.00 -42.83
CA VAL A 245 -19.60 -6.00 -41.77
C VAL A 245 -18.33 -6.22 -40.95
N LEU A 246 -17.16 -6.32 -41.60
CA LEU A 246 -15.87 -6.44 -40.89
C LEU A 246 -15.59 -5.21 -40.04
N ARG A 247 -15.94 -4.02 -40.53
CA ARG A 247 -15.78 -2.77 -39.79
C ARG A 247 -16.73 -2.68 -38.59
N ASP A 248 -18.01 -2.97 -38.75
CA ASP A 248 -18.97 -2.90 -37.63
C ASP A 248 -18.55 -3.88 -36.53
N LYS A 249 -18.02 -5.05 -36.91
CA LYS A 249 -17.38 -5.97 -35.97
C LYS A 249 -16.17 -5.35 -35.26
N THR A 250 -15.26 -4.70 -35.99
CA THR A 250 -14.09 -4.00 -35.39
C THR A 250 -14.52 -2.87 -34.45
N ILE A 251 -15.51 -2.07 -34.80
CA ILE A 251 -16.02 -0.98 -33.96
C ILE A 251 -16.62 -1.55 -32.66
N VAL A 252 -17.44 -2.59 -32.76
CA VAL A 252 -18.04 -3.26 -31.58
C VAL A 252 -16.97 -3.91 -30.70
N GLU A 253 -15.93 -4.50 -31.29
CA GLU A 253 -14.81 -5.08 -30.54
C GLU A 253 -14.01 -4.01 -29.80
N LEU A 254 -13.70 -2.89 -30.44
CA LEU A 254 -12.99 -1.76 -29.82
C LEU A 254 -13.81 -1.06 -28.74
N ASP A 255 -15.11 -0.86 -28.94
CA ASP A 255 -16.01 -0.32 -27.90
C ASP A 255 -16.09 -1.24 -26.69
N ARG A 256 -16.13 -2.56 -26.92
CA ARG A 256 -16.09 -3.55 -25.84
C ARG A 256 -14.76 -3.51 -25.10
N GLU A 257 -13.64 -3.44 -25.81
CA GLU A 257 -12.31 -3.35 -25.21
C GLU A 257 -12.17 -2.09 -24.36
N TRP A 258 -12.55 -0.93 -24.89
CA TRP A 258 -12.58 0.35 -24.16
C TRP A 258 -13.39 0.26 -22.87
N LYS A 259 -14.64 -0.23 -22.94
CA LYS A 259 -15.51 -0.38 -21.76
C LYS A 259 -14.90 -1.32 -20.73
N ASN A 260 -14.33 -2.45 -21.17
CA ASN A 260 -13.69 -3.41 -20.27
C ASN A 260 -12.46 -2.81 -19.59
N THR A 261 -11.60 -2.10 -20.32
CA THR A 261 -10.41 -1.43 -19.76
C THR A 261 -10.82 -0.38 -18.73
N ARG A 262 -11.83 0.45 -19.01
CA ARG A 262 -12.34 1.43 -18.04
C ARG A 262 -12.90 0.77 -16.78
N LEU A 263 -13.66 -0.32 -16.94
CA LEU A 263 -14.16 -1.08 -15.78
C LEU A 263 -13.01 -1.65 -14.95
N GLU A 264 -11.94 -2.14 -15.57
CA GLU A 264 -10.75 -2.60 -14.84
C GLU A 264 -10.08 -1.47 -14.05
N ILE A 265 -9.94 -0.27 -14.63
CA ILE A 265 -9.37 0.91 -13.93
C ILE A 265 -10.23 1.30 -12.72
N VAL A 266 -11.55 1.41 -12.90
CA VAL A 266 -12.49 1.75 -11.82
C VAL A 266 -12.42 0.73 -10.68
N GLU A 267 -12.32 -0.56 -10.99
CA GLU A 267 -12.20 -1.58 -9.95
C GLU A 267 -10.86 -1.51 -9.21
N LYS A 268 -9.77 -1.13 -9.87
CA LYS A 268 -8.48 -0.87 -9.22
C LYS A 268 -8.51 0.34 -8.29
N GLN A 269 -9.22 1.41 -8.67
CA GLN A 269 -9.46 2.57 -7.81
C GLN A 269 -10.18 2.15 -6.53
N LYS A 270 -11.30 1.42 -6.65
CA LYS A 270 -12.06 0.92 -5.49
C LYS A 270 -11.24 0.03 -4.58
N ILE A 271 -10.39 -0.84 -5.13
CA ILE A 271 -9.50 -1.68 -4.31
C ILE A 271 -8.52 -0.83 -3.51
N ALA A 272 -7.94 0.23 -4.10
CA ALA A 272 -7.06 1.12 -3.37
C ALA A 272 -7.80 1.94 -2.29
N GLU A 273 -9.01 2.42 -2.59
CA GLU A 273 -9.86 3.11 -1.61
C GLU A 273 -10.23 2.20 -0.44
N GLU A 274 -10.62 0.95 -0.69
CA GLU A 274 -10.93 -0.03 0.34
C GLU A 274 -9.73 -0.36 1.23
N TYR A 275 -8.54 -0.49 0.64
CA TYR A 275 -7.30 -0.64 1.39
C TYR A 275 -7.05 0.56 2.32
N ILE A 276 -7.20 1.80 1.83
CA ILE A 276 -7.09 3.03 2.63
C ILE A 276 -8.09 3.02 3.78
N GLU A 277 -9.34 2.63 3.54
CA GLU A 277 -10.37 2.57 4.58
C GLU A 277 -10.07 1.52 5.65
N ILE A 278 -9.48 0.38 5.28
CA ILE A 278 -8.97 -0.61 6.24
C ILE A 278 -7.86 0.01 7.10
N LEU A 279 -6.88 0.69 6.50
CA LEU A 279 -5.80 1.34 7.25
C LEU A 279 -6.33 2.40 8.23
N LYS A 280 -7.24 3.27 7.79
CA LYS A 280 -7.84 4.29 8.65
C LYS A 280 -8.63 3.68 9.80
N ARG A 281 -9.34 2.57 9.55
CA ARG A 281 -10.06 1.86 10.60
C ARG A 281 -9.11 1.26 11.63
N ILE A 282 -7.99 0.67 11.19
CA ILE A 282 -6.92 0.18 12.08
C ILE A 282 -6.35 1.33 12.92
N ALA A 283 -6.05 2.48 12.31
CA ALA A 283 -5.53 3.66 13.01
C ALA A 283 -6.52 4.18 14.07
N LYS A 284 -7.83 4.19 13.74
CA LYS A 284 -8.90 4.57 14.65
C LYS A 284 -9.01 3.59 15.82
N ASP A 285 -9.04 2.29 15.55
CA ASP A 285 -9.14 1.27 16.58
C ASP A 285 -7.91 1.26 17.50
N HIS A 286 -6.72 1.52 16.94
CA HIS A 286 -5.51 1.72 17.71
C HIS A 286 -5.65 2.87 18.72
N HIS A 287 -6.24 3.99 18.28
CA HIS A 287 -6.52 5.13 19.14
C HIS A 287 -7.53 4.80 20.25
N GLU A 288 -8.59 4.08 19.93
CA GLU A 288 -9.57 3.62 20.92
C GLU A 288 -8.90 2.75 22.00
N ILE A 289 -7.98 1.86 21.62
CA ILE A 289 -7.21 1.04 22.56
C ILE A 289 -6.31 1.92 23.43
N LYS A 290 -5.64 2.93 22.85
CA LYS A 290 -4.83 3.89 23.60
C LYS A 290 -5.65 4.64 24.65
N GLU A 291 -6.85 5.13 24.31
CA GLU A 291 -7.72 5.83 25.26
C GLU A 291 -8.15 4.94 26.44
N ILE A 292 -8.31 3.63 26.20
CA ILE A 292 -8.59 2.65 27.26
C ILE A 292 -7.39 2.52 28.19
N TYR A 293 -6.18 2.37 27.63
CA TYR A 293 -4.95 2.27 28.42
C TYR A 293 -4.62 3.52 29.23
N GLN A 294 -4.93 4.71 28.72
CA GLN A 294 -4.76 5.98 29.45
C GLN A 294 -5.64 6.10 30.69
N LYS A 295 -6.74 5.34 30.75
CA LYS A 295 -7.64 5.27 31.91
C LYS A 295 -7.25 4.14 32.88
N ASP A 296 -6.05 3.58 32.71
CA ASP A 296 -5.54 2.40 33.42
C ASP A 296 -6.49 1.19 33.36
N LYS A 297 -7.24 1.10 32.26
CA LYS A 297 -8.09 -0.05 31.94
C LYS A 297 -7.40 -0.93 30.91
N ASN A 298 -7.82 -2.19 30.86
CA ASN A 298 -7.44 -3.10 29.78
C ASN A 298 -8.55 -3.14 28.73
N PRO A 299 -8.20 -3.22 27.44
CA PRO A 299 -9.17 -3.41 26.38
C PRO A 299 -9.82 -4.80 26.49
N SER A 300 -11.07 -4.89 26.03
CA SER A 300 -11.82 -6.15 26.02
C SER A 300 -11.22 -7.11 24.98
N SER A 301 -10.74 -8.27 25.42
CA SER A 301 -10.19 -9.29 24.51
C SER A 301 -11.22 -9.78 23.49
N THR A 302 -12.50 -9.89 23.88
CA THR A 302 -13.60 -10.24 22.97
C THR A 302 -13.82 -9.17 21.90
N GLU A 303 -13.74 -7.90 22.28
CA GLU A 303 -13.90 -6.79 21.33
C GLU A 303 -12.72 -6.70 20.36
N ILE A 304 -11.48 -6.81 20.85
CA ILE A 304 -10.28 -6.88 20.01
C ILE A 304 -10.38 -8.05 19.02
N ARG A 305 -10.78 -9.24 19.51
CA ARG A 305 -10.98 -10.42 18.65
C ARG A 305 -11.99 -10.17 17.55
N GLN A 306 -13.10 -9.49 17.86
CA GLN A 306 -14.11 -9.18 16.87
C GLN A 306 -13.59 -8.19 15.82
N LYS A 307 -12.89 -7.13 16.25
CA LYS A 307 -12.22 -6.17 15.35
C LYS A 307 -11.22 -6.88 14.43
N VAL A 308 -10.33 -7.70 14.97
CA VAL A 308 -9.36 -8.52 14.21
C VAL A 308 -10.04 -9.47 13.23
N LYS A 309 -11.11 -10.16 13.62
CA LYS A 309 -11.85 -11.04 12.70
C LYS A 309 -12.45 -10.27 11.52
N THR A 310 -12.99 -9.08 11.76
CA THR A 310 -13.48 -8.20 10.70
C THR A 310 -12.34 -7.81 9.75
N TYR A 311 -11.19 -7.40 10.28
CA TYR A 311 -10.02 -7.09 9.43
C TYR A 311 -9.53 -8.25 8.59
N VAL A 312 -9.45 -9.47 9.15
CA VAL A 312 -9.09 -10.67 8.39
C VAL A 312 -10.04 -10.85 7.20
N LYS A 313 -11.35 -10.74 7.45
CA LYS A 313 -12.37 -10.90 6.42
C LYS A 313 -12.23 -9.81 5.33
N ASP A 314 -12.15 -8.56 5.73
CA ASP A 314 -12.07 -7.41 4.80
C ASP A 314 -10.80 -7.52 3.93
N VAL A 315 -9.67 -7.88 4.52
CA VAL A 315 -8.41 -8.10 3.78
C VAL A 315 -8.48 -9.33 2.87
N ASP A 316 -9.15 -10.42 3.28
CA ASP A 316 -9.33 -11.60 2.42
C ASP A 316 -10.16 -11.28 1.17
N GLU A 317 -11.25 -10.53 1.32
CA GLU A 317 -12.08 -10.05 0.21
C GLU A 317 -11.26 -9.13 -0.70
N LEU A 318 -10.47 -8.22 -0.12
CA LEU A 318 -9.57 -7.33 -0.84
C LEU A 318 -8.53 -8.11 -1.66
N VAL A 319 -7.88 -9.11 -1.08
CA VAL A 319 -6.88 -9.96 -1.76
C VAL A 319 -7.52 -10.71 -2.93
N GLN A 320 -8.71 -11.28 -2.75
CA GLN A 320 -9.42 -11.99 -3.83
C GLN A 320 -9.74 -11.07 -5.00
N ARG A 321 -10.26 -9.87 -4.72
CA ARG A 321 -10.52 -8.86 -5.75
C ARG A 321 -9.24 -8.38 -6.41
N SER A 322 -8.19 -8.17 -5.62
CA SER A 322 -6.88 -7.77 -6.14
C SER A 322 -6.31 -8.82 -7.10
N ASN A 323 -6.39 -10.10 -6.76
CA ASN A 323 -5.96 -11.19 -7.65
C ASN A 323 -6.75 -11.24 -8.97
N LYS A 324 -8.01 -10.81 -8.97
CA LYS A 324 -8.85 -10.78 -10.16
C LYS A 324 -8.48 -9.63 -11.11
N PHE A 325 -8.25 -8.43 -10.57
CA PHE A 325 -8.09 -7.22 -11.38
C PHE A 325 -6.64 -6.81 -11.65
N PHE A 326 -5.71 -7.24 -10.81
CA PHE A 326 -4.27 -7.12 -11.07
C PHE A 326 -3.75 -8.45 -11.66
N LYS A 327 -3.96 -8.64 -12.97
CA LYS A 327 -3.46 -9.81 -13.72
C LYS A 327 -1.94 -9.93 -13.57
N HIS A 328 -1.40 -11.15 -13.56
CA HIS A 328 -0.01 -11.47 -13.24
C HIS A 328 1.03 -10.55 -13.90
N ASN A 329 1.66 -9.70 -13.09
CA ASN A 329 2.92 -9.02 -13.36
C ASN A 329 4.09 -10.01 -13.31
N VAL A 330 4.12 -11.05 -14.14
CA VAL A 330 5.36 -11.84 -14.33
C VAL A 330 5.41 -12.41 -15.74
N LYS A 331 6.15 -11.73 -16.62
CA LYS A 331 7.39 -12.27 -17.22
C LYS A 331 8.26 -11.07 -17.59
N SER A 332 8.98 -10.49 -16.62
CA SER A 332 10.25 -9.87 -16.97
C SER A 332 11.14 -11.02 -17.44
N LYS A 333 11.29 -11.18 -18.75
CA LYS A 333 12.37 -12.01 -19.27
C LYS A 333 13.65 -11.29 -18.85
N SER A 334 14.33 -11.81 -17.83
CA SER A 334 15.75 -11.54 -17.71
C SER A 334 16.40 -12.07 -18.99
N LYS A 335 17.13 -11.19 -19.66
CA LYS A 335 18.15 -11.54 -20.64
C LYS A 335 19.43 -10.89 -20.20
#